data_AF-A0AAU5Z803-F1
#
_entry.id   AF-A0AAU5Z803-F1
#
_cell.length_a   1.000
_cell.length_b   1.000
_cell.length_c   1.000
_cell.angle_alpha   90.00
_cell.angle_beta   90.00
_cell.angle_gamma   90.00
#
_symmetry.space_group_name_H-M   'P 1'
#
loop_
_entity.id
_entity.type
_entity.pdbx_description
1 polymer ?
#
loop_
_entity_poly.entity_id
_entity_poly.type
_entity_poly.pdbx_seq_one_letter_code
_entity_poly.pdbx_strand_id
1 'polypeptide(L)' 'MQRIQDATHPENLAEQKALEKAGFTLEGVIRACEFRARKYRDGYLYSRLRDDPGPVVDNGSVTGSGNDASGEPSEH' A
#
# COMPACT_ATOMS: atom_id res chain seq x y z
N MET A 1 10.38 -18.11 -9.67
CA MET A 1 9.93 -16.95 -8.88
C MET A 1 10.22 -15.67 -9.64
N GLN A 2 9.25 -14.75 -9.66
CA GLN A 2 9.40 -13.42 -10.25
C GLN A 2 9.39 -12.36 -9.15
N ARG A 3 10.15 -11.29 -9.36
CA ARG A 3 10.21 -10.13 -8.46
C ARG A 3 9.35 -9.01 -9.01
N ILE A 4 8.61 -8.35 -8.13
CA ILE A 4 7.97 -7.06 -8.42
C ILE A 4 8.86 -6.00 -7.77
N GLN A 5 9.17 -4.94 -8.53
CA GLN A 5 10.01 -3.85 -8.07
C GLN A 5 9.29 -2.53 -8.26
N ASP A 6 9.59 -1.60 -7.36
CA ASP A 6 9.18 -0.21 -7.49
C ASP A 6 10.31 0.70 -6.95
N ALA A 7 10.42 1.90 -7.49
CA ALA A 7 11.42 2.87 -7.09
C ALA A 7 10.77 4.19 -6.70
N THR A 8 11.20 4.76 -5.58
CA THR A 8 10.70 6.04 -5.07
C THR A 8 11.85 6.96 -4.66
N HIS A 9 11.58 8.26 -4.54
CA HIS A 9 12.57 9.21 -4.05
C HIS A 9 12.73 9.12 -2.51
N PRO A 10 13.93 9.37 -1.98
CA PRO A 10 14.18 9.43 -0.53
C PRO A 10 13.27 10.40 0.21
N GLU A 11 12.85 11.49 -0.44
CA GLU A 11 11.93 12.48 0.13
C GLU A 11 10.45 12.05 0.13
N ASN A 12 10.03 11.05 -0.65
CA ASN A 12 8.63 10.63 -0.75
C ASN A 12 8.26 9.62 0.36
N LEU A 13 8.20 10.12 1.59
CA LEU A 13 7.91 9.30 2.78
C LEU A 13 6.52 8.64 2.72
N ALA A 14 5.56 9.23 2.00
CA ALA A 14 4.22 8.67 1.87
C ALA A 14 4.23 7.41 1.00
N GLU A 15 4.93 7.44 -0.13
CA GLU A 15 5.08 6.29 -1.03
C GLU A 15 5.95 5.19 -0.41
N GLN A 16 7.03 5.55 0.29
CA GLN A 16 7.83 4.57 1.05
C GLN A 16 6.98 3.77 2.04
N LYS A 17 6.15 4.47 2.85
CA LYS A 17 5.21 3.81 3.78
C LYS A 17 4.15 2.97 3.06
N ALA A 18 3.69 3.42 1.89
CA ALA A 18 2.73 2.67 1.10
C ALA A 18 3.35 1.35 0.57
N LEU A 19 4.60 1.40 0.10
CA LEU A 19 5.36 0.23 -0.34
C LEU A 19 5.59 -0.76 0.80
N GLU A 20 6.02 -0.28 1.97
CA GLU A 20 6.19 -1.09 3.17
C GLU A 20 4.87 -1.74 3.61
N LYS A 21 3.77 -0.97 3.66
CA LYS A 21 2.44 -1.51 3.97
C LYS A 21 1.99 -2.55 2.95
N ALA A 22 2.37 -2.38 1.68
CA ALA A 22 2.12 -3.33 0.60
C ALA A 22 3.06 -4.56 0.63
N GLY A 23 3.93 -4.69 1.63
CA GLY A 23 4.82 -5.83 1.81
C GLY A 23 6.08 -5.80 0.96
N PHE A 24 6.44 -4.65 0.40
CA PHE A 24 7.75 -4.47 -0.23
C PHE A 24 8.83 -4.22 0.83
N THR A 25 10.05 -4.66 0.54
CA THR A 25 11.25 -4.41 1.35
C THR A 25 12.21 -3.50 0.59
N LEU A 26 12.86 -2.57 1.28
CA LEU A 26 13.94 -1.75 0.72
C LEU A 26 15.17 -2.65 0.46
N GLU A 27 15.57 -2.79 -0.80
CA GLU A 27 16.72 -3.61 -1.18
C GLU A 27 17.97 -2.79 -1.48
N GLY A 28 17.83 -1.50 -1.79
CA GLY A 28 18.99 -0.66 -2.03
C GLY A 28 18.70 0.75 -2.50
N VAL A 29 19.78 1.47 -2.78
CA VAL A 29 19.76 2.85 -3.30
C VAL A 29 20.44 2.87 -4.66
N ILE A 30 19.73 3.34 -5.68
CA ILE A 30 20.27 3.61 -7.00
C ILE A 30 20.74 5.06 -7.03
N ARG A 31 22.06 5.27 -7.09
CA ARG A 31 22.67 6.59 -6.97
C ARG A 31 22.50 7.39 -8.26
N ALA A 32 22.11 8.67 -8.13
CA ALA A 32 21.97 9.61 -9.24
C ALA A 32 21.15 9.09 -10.45
N CYS A 33 20.11 8.29 -10.21
CA CYS A 33 19.35 7.60 -11.25
C CYS A 33 18.33 8.48 -11.98
N GLU A 34 17.94 9.62 -11.40
CA GLU A 34 17.00 10.56 -12.03
C GLU A 34 17.57 11.97 -12.08
N PHE A 35 17.41 12.65 -13.21
CA PHE A 35 17.72 14.07 -13.34
C PHE A 35 16.44 14.90 -13.40
N ARG A 36 16.17 15.69 -12.35
CA ARG A 36 14.98 16.53 -12.23
C ARG A 36 15.29 17.83 -11.52
N ALA A 37 14.68 18.92 -11.96
CA ALA A 37 14.91 20.27 -11.40
C ALA A 37 16.41 20.64 -11.33
N ARG A 38 17.16 20.33 -12.40
CA ARG A 38 18.61 20.58 -12.54
C ARG A 38 19.50 19.86 -11.50
N LYS A 39 19.02 18.79 -10.89
CA LYS A 39 19.78 18.00 -9.92
C LYS A 39 19.60 16.52 -10.20
N TYR A 40 20.67 15.75 -10.03
CA TYR A 40 20.58 14.30 -9.94
C TYR A 40 20.03 13.92 -8.56
N ARG A 41 19.15 12.91 -8.53
CA ARG A 41 18.55 12.36 -7.33
C ARG A 41 18.80 10.87 -7.25
N ASP A 42 18.94 10.39 -6.04
CA ASP A 42 18.96 8.96 -5.76
C ASP A 42 17.53 8.40 -5.80
N GLY A 43 17.42 7.10 -6.08
CA GLY A 43 16.17 6.35 -5.98
C GLY A 43 16.32 5.22 -4.97
N TYR A 44 15.32 5.02 -4.13
CA TYR A 44 15.21 3.85 -3.26
C TYR A 44 14.49 2.74 -4.01
N LEU A 45 15.13 1.58 -4.14
CA LEU A 45 14.60 0.41 -4.82
C LEU A 45 13.96 -0.53 -3.80
N TYR A 46 12.66 -0.69 -3.92
CA TYR A 46 11.87 -1.62 -3.13
C TYR A 46 11.53 -2.85 -3.97
N SER A 47 11.40 -4.01 -3.33
CA SER A 47 10.89 -5.19 -4.01
C SER A 47 10.14 -6.15 -3.09
N ARG A 48 9.35 -7.02 -3.72
CA ARG A 48 8.77 -8.23 -3.13
C ARG A 48 8.70 -9.33 -4.17
N LEU A 49 8.51 -10.57 -3.75
CA LEU A 49 8.23 -11.67 -4.65
C LEU A 49 6.76 -11.62 -5.06
N ARG A 50 6.49 -12.06 -6.30
CA ARG A 50 5.13 -12.15 -6.83
C ARG A 50 4.21 -12.98 -5.93
N ASP A 51 4.79 -13.99 -5.30
CA ASP A 51 4.08 -15.04 -4.55
C ASP A 51 4.04 -14.75 -3.04
N ASP A 52 4.62 -13.63 -2.59
CA ASP A 52 4.54 -13.21 -1.19
C ASP A 52 3.07 -12.95 -0.78
N PRO A 53 2.71 -13.08 0.50
CA PRO A 53 1.39 -12.71 0.97
C PRO A 53 1.08 -11.24 0.65
N GLY A 54 -0.14 -10.98 0.20
CA GLY A 54 -0.62 -9.61 0.00
C GLY A 54 -0.66 -8.84 1.33
N PRO A 55 -0.72 -7.49 1.29
CA PRO A 55 -0.95 -6.71 2.49
C PRO A 55 -2.21 -7.18 3.23
N VAL A 56 -2.12 -7.34 4.55
CA VAL A 56 -3.29 -7.63 5.38
C VAL A 56 -4.18 -6.40 5.36
N VAL A 57 -5.30 -6.49 4.64
CA VAL A 57 -6.35 -5.48 4.65
C VAL A 57 -7.39 -5.90 5.67
N ASP A 58 -7.38 -5.27 6.84
CA ASP A 58 -8.52 -5.34 7.75
C ASP A 58 -9.62 -4.44 7.17
N ASN A 59 -10.54 -5.04 6.41
CA ASN A 59 -11.74 -4.39 5.93
C ASN A 59 -12.74 -4.32 7.08
N GLY A 60 -12.44 -3.51 8.10
CA GLY A 60 -13.39 -3.17 9.15
C GLY A 60 -14.65 -2.58 8.54
N SER A 61 -15.68 -3.42 8.44
CA SER A 61 -17.06 -3.18 8.01
C SER A 61 -17.44 -1.72 7.72
N VAL A 62 -17.39 -1.31 6.45
CA VAL A 62 -18.10 -0.09 5.98
C VAL A 62 -19.58 -0.35 5.72
N THR A 63 -20.11 -1.51 6.12
CA THR A 63 -21.55 -1.73 6.21
C THR A 63 -21.94 -1.53 7.67
N GLY A 64 -22.54 -0.37 7.96
CA GLY A 64 -23.13 -0.12 9.27
C GLY A 64 -24.10 -1.24 9.62
N SER A 65 -23.99 -1.77 10.84
CA SER A 65 -24.99 -2.67 11.42
C SER A 65 -26.30 -1.89 11.60
N GLY A 66 -27.11 -1.82 10.54
CA GLY A 66 -28.53 -1.47 10.64
C GLY A 66 -29.23 -2.63 11.33
N ASN A 67 -29.31 -2.59 12.65
CA ASN A 67 -30.15 -3.49 13.42
C ASN A 67 -31.60 -2.95 13.34
N ASP A 68 -32.25 -3.12 12.19
CA ASP A 68 -33.70 -2.94 12.07
C ASP A 68 -34.37 -4.18 12.65
N ALA A 69 -34.70 -4.09 13.94
CA ALA A 69 -35.58 -5.04 14.60
C ALA A 69 -36.99 -4.90 14.01
N SER A 70 -37.46 -5.98 13.40
CA SER A 70 -38.84 -6.21 12.97
C SER A 70 -39.86 -5.94 14.08
N GLY A 71 -40.85 -5.11 13.80
CA GLY A 71 -42.12 -5.07 14.53
C GLY A 71 -43.26 -5.18 13.52
N GLU A 72 -43.80 -6.38 13.32
CA GLU A 72 -45.04 -6.59 12.58
C GLU A 72 -46.22 -5.90 13.29
N PRO A 73 -47.14 -5.23 12.58
CA PRO A 73 -48.36 -4.73 13.20
C PRO A 73 -49.38 -5.87 13.33
N SER A 74 -49.79 -6.17 14.57
CA SER A 74 -50.96 -7.01 14.87
C SER A 74 -52.23 -6.25 14.51
N GLU A 75 -53.07 -6.85 13.66
CA GLU A 75 -54.43 -6.38 13.38
C GLU A 75 -55.32 -6.53 14.64
N HIS A 76 -56.10 -5.50 14.94
CA HIS A 76 -57.28 -5.54 15.83
C HIS A 76 -58.41 -4.73 15.20
#